data_AF-A0A939ND38-F1
#
_entry.id   AF-A0A939ND38-F1
#
_cell.length_a   1.000
_cell.length_b   1.000
_cell.length_c   1.000
_cell.angle_alpha   90.00
_cell.angle_beta   90.00
_cell.angle_gamma   90.00
#
_symmetry.space_group_name_H-M   'P 1'
#
loop_
_entity.id
_entity.type
_entity.pdbx_description
1 polymer ?
#
loop_
_entity_poly.entity_id
_entity_poly.type
_entity_poly.pdbx_seq_one_letter_code
_entity_poly.pdbx_strand_id
1 'polypeptide(L)' 'MPNFEKYNLSQVKTERFYQLPKYLFEDIYFKKMSAEAKIMYALLKDRFELSIQNEWVDKIITFTLFSVINICANT' A
#
# COMPACT_ATOMS: atom_id res chain seq x y z
N MET A 1 -28.05 21.35 4.54
CA MET A 1 -26.61 21.35 4.18
C MET A 1 -25.92 20.38 5.13
N PRO A 2 -25.09 19.44 4.65
CA PRO A 2 -24.38 18.55 5.57
C PRO A 2 -23.39 19.39 6.39
N ASN A 3 -23.33 19.13 7.69
CA ASN A 3 -22.38 19.77 8.60
C ASN A 3 -20.96 19.41 8.15
N PHE A 4 -20.17 20.42 7.78
CA PHE A 4 -18.72 20.24 7.61
C PHE A 4 -18.10 20.21 9.00
N GLU A 5 -17.94 19.01 9.55
CA GLU A 5 -17.12 18.84 10.76
C GLU A 5 -15.69 19.27 10.43
N LYS A 6 -15.16 20.16 11.27
CA LYS A 6 -13.81 20.71 11.12
C LYS A 6 -12.83 19.62 11.56
N TYR A 7 -12.30 18.86 10.61
CA TYR A 7 -11.32 17.81 10.91
C TYR A 7 -10.11 18.40 11.65
N ASN A 8 -9.80 17.83 12.82
CA ASN A 8 -8.59 18.18 13.54
C ASN A 8 -7.38 17.56 12.81
N LEU A 9 -6.42 18.39 12.42
CA LEU A 9 -5.18 17.94 11.76
C LEU A 9 -4.41 16.88 12.56
N SER A 10 -4.47 16.92 13.90
CA SER A 10 -3.85 15.88 14.73
C SER A 10 -4.57 14.55 14.57
N GLN A 11 -5.91 14.57 14.52
CA GLN A 11 -6.76 13.39 14.39
C GLN A 11 -6.56 12.70 13.03
N VAL A 12 -6.52 13.47 11.94
CA VAL A 12 -6.24 12.96 10.58
C VAL A 12 -4.87 12.27 10.50
N LYS A 13 -3.87 12.75 11.25
CA LYS A 13 -2.55 12.09 11.28
C LYS A 13 -2.57 10.78 12.07
N THR A 14 -3.30 10.72 13.18
CA THR A 14 -3.43 9.50 14.00
C THR A 14 -4.32 8.43 13.39
N GLU A 15 -5.18 8.76 12.43
CA GLU A 15 -6.10 7.82 11.78
C GLU A 15 -5.55 7.24 10.46
N ARG A 16 -4.32 7.61 10.06
CA ARG A 16 -3.69 7.11 8.82
C ARG A 16 -2.76 5.95 9.10
N PHE A 17 -3.08 4.80 8.54
CA PHE A 17 -2.31 3.58 8.66
C PHE A 17 -2.07 2.95 7.30
N TYR A 18 -0.93 2.27 7.15
CA TYR A 18 -0.71 1.41 6.00
C TYR A 18 -1.39 0.07 6.22
N GLN A 19 -2.15 -0.38 5.23
CA GLN A 19 -2.79 -1.69 5.28
C GLN A 19 -1.79 -2.76 4.85
N LEU A 20 -1.55 -3.72 5.75
CA LEU A 20 -0.69 -4.86 5.47
C LEU A 20 -1.56 -6.12 5.25
N PRO A 21 -1.64 -6.67 4.03
CA PRO A 21 -2.49 -7.83 3.78
C PRO A 21 -2.01 -9.07 4.53
N LYS A 22 -2.95 -9.81 5.14
CA LYS A 22 -2.66 -11.02 5.89
C LYS A 22 -2.05 -12.14 5.05
N TYR A 23 -2.40 -12.22 3.76
CA TYR A 23 -1.87 -13.23 2.85
C TYR A 23 -0.34 -13.13 2.70
N LEU A 24 0.27 -11.97 2.95
CA LEU A 24 1.73 -11.82 2.97
C LEU A 24 2.41 -12.64 4.08
N PHE A 25 1.64 -13.10 5.07
CA PHE A 25 2.11 -13.92 6.19
C PHE A 25 1.59 -15.35 6.13
N GLU A 26 0.41 -15.55 5.56
CA GLU A 26 -0.28 -16.83 5.52
C GLU A 26 0.12 -17.67 4.29
N ASP A 27 0.35 -17.04 3.14
CA ASP A 27 0.67 -17.73 1.88
C ASP A 27 2.11 -18.25 1.88
N ILE A 28 2.30 -19.51 1.49
CA ILE A 28 3.61 -20.19 1.43
C ILE A 28 4.59 -19.45 0.50
N TYR A 29 4.08 -18.85 -0.58
CA TYR A 29 4.87 -18.10 -1.55
C TYR A 29 5.45 -16.83 -0.93
N PHE A 30 4.66 -16.08 -0.18
CA PHE A 30 5.09 -14.82 0.47
C PHE A 30 5.65 -15.02 1.88
N LYS A 31 5.57 -16.24 2.44
CA LYS A 31 6.06 -16.54 3.79
C LYS A 31 7.55 -16.28 3.96
N LYS A 32 8.33 -16.55 2.91
CA LYS A 32 9.80 -16.34 2.88
C LYS A 32 10.20 -14.87 2.69
N MET A 33 9.27 -14.02 2.26
CA MET A 33 9.52 -12.61 2.01
C MET A 33 9.95 -11.90 3.30
N SER A 34 10.94 -11.01 3.20
CA SER A 34 11.41 -10.25 4.36
C SER A 34 10.32 -9.32 4.92
N ALA A 35 10.43 -8.95 6.19
CA ALA A 35 9.48 -8.01 6.80
C ALA A 35 9.53 -6.65 6.10
N GLU A 36 10.72 -6.18 5.71
CA GLU A 36 10.92 -4.93 4.97
C GLU A 36 10.22 -4.96 3.62
N ALA A 37 10.29 -6.09 2.91
CA ALA A 37 9.60 -6.27 1.64
C ALA A 37 8.07 -6.26 1.80
N LYS A 38 7.53 -6.85 2.88
CA LYS A 38 6.09 -6.78 3.19
C LYS A 38 5.65 -5.34 3.45
N ILE A 39 6.45 -4.58 4.21
CA ILE A 39 6.21 -3.17 4.46
C ILE A 39 6.27 -2.37 3.14
N MET A 40 7.29 -2.61 2.30
CA MET A 40 7.43 -1.95 1.00
C MET A 40 6.22 -2.20 0.10
N TYR A 41 5.69 -3.42 0.07
CA TYR A 41 4.46 -3.74 -0.63
C TYR A 41 3.28 -2.87 -0.15
N ALA A 42 3.07 -2.75 1.17
CA ALA A 42 1.98 -1.95 1.73
C ALA A 42 2.11 -0.46 1.38
N LEU A 43 3.33 0.09 1.41
CA LEU A 43 3.60 1.47 1.00
C LEU A 43 3.25 1.70 -0.48
N LEU A 44 3.66 0.79 -1.37
CA LEU A 44 3.40 0.91 -2.80
C LEU A 44 1.93 0.72 -3.14
N LYS A 45 1.23 -0.19 -2.44
CA LYS A 45 -0.21 -0.39 -2.59
C LYS A 45 -1.00 0.87 -2.24
N ASP A 46 -0.67 1.52 -1.12
CA ASP A 46 -1.28 2.80 -0.72
C ASP A 46 -1.09 3.89 -1.79
N ARG A 47 0.12 3.99 -2.35
CA ARG A 47 0.41 4.92 -3.45
C ARG A 47 -0.32 4.58 -4.76
N PHE A 48 -0.49 3.30 -5.06
CA PHE A 48 -1.20 2.84 -6.24
C PHE A 48 -2.71 3.14 -6.14
N GLU A 49 -3.32 2.93 -4.97
CA GLU A 49 -4.72 3.29 -4.74
C GLU A 49 -4.98 4.78 -4.93
N LEU A 50 -4.07 5.64 -4.45
CA LEU A 50 -4.13 7.08 -4.69
C LEU A 50 -3.97 7.43 -6.17
N SER A 51 -3.12 6.71 -6.90
CA SER A 51 -2.95 6.91 -8.34
C SER A 51 -4.22 6.57 -9.12
N ILE A 52 -4.90 5.47 -8.78
CA ILE A 52 -6.20 5.11 -9.37
C ILE A 52 -7.26 6.19 -9.07
N GLN A 53 -7.34 6.64 -7.81
CA GLN A 53 -8.32 7.66 -7.40
C GLN A 53 -8.13 9.00 -8.12
N ASN A 54 -6.89 9.33 -8.50
CA ASN A 54 -6.56 10.56 -9.23
C ASN A 54 -6.50 10.37 -10.75
N GLU A 55 -6.89 9.19 -11.27
CA GLU A 55 -6.75 8.82 -12.69
C GLU A 55 -5.30 8.92 -13.23
N TRP A 56 -4.31 8.94 -12.33
CA TRP A 56 -2.88 8.94 -12.66
C TRP A 56 -2.38 7.52 -12.88
N VAL A 57 -3.08 6.75 -13.71
CA VAL A 57 -2.70 5.36 -14.03
C VAL A 57 -1.55 5.40 -15.04
N ASP A 58 -0.37 5.79 -14.57
CA ASP A 58 0.85 5.69 -15.34
C ASP A 58 1.40 4.26 -15.30
N LYS A 59 1.81 3.76 -16.46
CA LYS A 59 2.39 2.42 -16.66
C LYS A 59 3.55 2.12 -15.69
N ILE A 60 4.23 3.16 -15.21
CA ILE A 60 5.36 3.10 -14.29
C ILE A 60 4.94 2.58 -12.90
N ILE A 61 3.80 3.04 -12.37
CA ILE A 61 3.36 2.72 -11.00
C ILE A 61 2.92 1.25 -10.93
N THR A 62 2.17 0.80 -11.94
CA THR A 62 1.78 -0.61 -12.09
C THR A 62 2.99 -1.52 -12.27
N PHE A 63 4.00 -1.07 -13.02
CA PHE A 63 5.25 -1.81 -13.22
C PHE A 63 6.09 -1.90 -11.94
N THR A 64 6.15 -0.83 -11.13
CA THR A 64 6.91 -0.85 -9.86
C THR A 64 6.27 -1.77 -8.83
N LEU A 65 4.94 -1.78 -8.72
CA LEU A 65 4.23 -2.72 -7.84
C LEU A 65 4.50 -4.18 -8.25
N PHE A 66 4.39 -4.49 -9.56
CA PHE A 66 4.63 -5.84 -10.07
C PHE A 66 6.10 -6.27 -9.92
N SER A 67 7.04 -5.35 -10.13
CA SER A 67 8.47 -5.62 -9.97
C SER A 67 8.85 -5.87 -8.52
N VAL A 68 8.31 -5.12 -7.56
CA VAL A 68 8.59 -5.33 -6.14
C VAL A 68 8.00 -6.65 -5.66
N ILE A 69 6.77 -7.00 -6.07
CA ILE A 69 6.21 -8.33 -5.78
C ILE A 69 7.10 -9.45 -6.33
N ASN A 70 7.57 -9.31 -7.58
CA ASN A 70 8.42 -10.34 -8.21
C ASN A 70 9.82 -10.43 -7.58
N ILE A 71 10.45 -9.31 -7.26
CA ILE A 71 11.79 -9.31 -6.64
C ILE A 71 11.71 -9.91 -5.24
N CYS A 72 10.70 -9.50 -4.46
CA CYS A 72 10.56 -9.90 -3.08
C CYS A 72 10.00 -11.32 -2.89
N ALA A 73 9.36 -11.90 -3.91
CA ALA A 73 8.88 -13.27 -3.85
C ALA A 73 9.84 -14.32 -4.46
N ASN A 74 10.87 -13.88 -5.19
CA ASN A 74 11.91 -14.76 -5.77
C ASN A 74 13.25 -14.70 -5.00
N THR A 75 13.31 -14.02 -3.86
CA THR A 75 14.44 -14.03 -2.92
C THR A 75 14.05 -14.75 -1.64
#